data_AF-A0A0D7NJK7-F1
#
_entry.id   AF-A0A0D7NJK7-F1
#
_cell.length_a   1.000
_cell.length_b   1.000
_cell.length_c   1.000
_cell.angle_alpha   90.00
_cell.angle_beta   90.00
_cell.angle_gamma   90.00
#
_symmetry.space_group_name_H-M   'P 1'
#
loop_
_entity.id
_entity.type
_entity.pdbx_description
1 polymer ?
#
loop_
_entity_poly.entity_id
_entity_poly.type
_entity_poly.pdbx_seq_one_letter_code
_entity_poly.pdbx_strand_id
1 'polypeptide(L)'
;MIWGLSLHSWEDLMRVALLIVGVSGLIAGLATWFVVKLQRAEIAQSTIELEEYKSDASIKVEEARKEGIEAGKVAGDALVRAAELEKEAATARLETEKIKSVVQWRTFSASQNADMEVVLSAKPGSINLRWMDGDPEAMFLAIQLSQVLQRARWSVAPGAVKPANGIIFGLLLPPEAGDDAETLRKALIAAKLSFSAVPAPAEGVSFNISVIAGAPFLYIGSRMPVVP
;
A
#
# COMPACT_ATOMS: atom_id res chain seq x y z
N MET A 1 -97.23 -44.28 -46.89
CA MET A 1 -96.95 -43.93 -45.48
C MET A 1 -95.52 -44.34 -45.17
N ILE A 2 -94.62 -43.38 -45.07
CA ILE A 2 -93.22 -43.58 -44.67
C ILE A 2 -93.19 -43.10 -43.21
N TRP A 3 -93.04 -44.03 -42.26
CA TRP A 3 -92.92 -43.79 -40.81
C TRP A 3 -94.22 -43.43 -40.03
N GLY A 4 -95.41 -43.70 -40.59
CA GLY A 4 -96.68 -43.60 -39.84
C GLY A 4 -97.22 -42.17 -39.61
N LEU A 5 -96.61 -41.15 -40.22
CA LEU A 5 -97.06 -39.75 -40.15
C LEU A 5 -97.79 -39.32 -41.44
N SER A 6 -98.75 -38.40 -41.32
CA SER A 6 -99.50 -37.86 -42.47
C SER A 6 -98.65 -36.90 -43.33
N LEU A 7 -99.01 -36.71 -44.61
CA LEU A 7 -98.28 -35.81 -45.51
C LEU A 7 -98.22 -34.36 -44.97
N HIS A 8 -99.32 -33.89 -44.38
CA HIS A 8 -99.38 -32.60 -43.70
C HIS A 8 -98.46 -32.53 -42.48
N SER A 9 -98.32 -33.63 -41.73
CA SER A 9 -97.39 -33.69 -40.58
C SER A 9 -95.92 -33.53 -41.02
N TRP A 10 -95.55 -34.02 -42.21
CA TRP A 10 -94.20 -33.83 -42.76
C TRP A 10 -93.94 -32.40 -43.23
N GLU A 11 -94.95 -31.74 -43.80
CA GLU A 11 -94.86 -30.34 -44.21
C GLU A 11 -94.72 -29.41 -42.99
N ASP A 12 -95.51 -29.64 -41.93
CA ASP A 12 -95.39 -28.89 -40.67
C ASP A 12 -94.03 -29.13 -40.00
N LEU A 13 -93.52 -30.36 -40.02
CA LEU A 13 -92.19 -30.68 -39.50
C LEU A 13 -91.08 -29.92 -40.25
N MET A 14 -91.15 -29.85 -41.59
CA MET A 14 -90.19 -29.11 -42.42
C MET A 14 -90.23 -27.61 -42.14
N ARG A 15 -91.43 -27.03 -41.95
CA ARG A 15 -91.60 -25.62 -41.59
C ARG A 15 -91.01 -25.31 -40.21
N VAL A 16 -91.22 -26.19 -39.23
CA VAL A 16 -90.61 -26.07 -37.89
C VAL A 16 -89.08 -26.19 -37.96
N ALA A 17 -88.55 -27.13 -38.75
CA ALA A 17 -87.10 -27.28 -38.92
C ALA A 17 -86.46 -26.04 -39.58
N LEU A 18 -87.08 -25.47 -40.62
CA LEU A 18 -86.61 -24.23 -41.25
C LEU A 18 -86.65 -23.04 -40.29
N LEU A 19 -87.69 -22.95 -39.45
CA LEU A 19 -87.79 -21.93 -38.42
C LEU A 19 -86.68 -22.09 -37.38
N ILE A 20 -86.37 -23.32 -36.95
CA ILE A 20 -85.25 -23.62 -36.03
C ILE A 20 -83.91 -23.20 -36.66
N VAL A 21 -83.68 -23.49 -37.95
CA VAL A 21 -82.44 -23.09 -38.65
C VAL A 21 -82.34 -21.56 -38.76
N GLY A 22 -83.44 -20.87 -39.08
CA GLY A 22 -83.48 -19.41 -39.14
C GLY A 22 -83.19 -18.75 -37.80
N VAL A 23 -83.79 -19.27 -36.71
CA VAL A 23 -83.51 -18.82 -35.33
C VAL A 23 -82.07 -19.14 -34.94
N SER A 24 -81.56 -20.32 -35.29
CA SER A 24 -80.16 -20.71 -35.02
C SER A 24 -79.17 -19.81 -35.74
N GLY A 25 -79.47 -19.41 -36.99
CA GLY A 25 -78.66 -18.47 -37.76
C GLY A 25 -78.63 -17.07 -37.15
N LEU A 26 -79.76 -16.57 -36.64
CA LEU A 26 -79.83 -15.30 -35.91
C LEU A 26 -79.06 -15.35 -34.58
N ILE A 27 -79.17 -16.44 -33.84
CA ILE A 27 -78.40 -16.66 -32.60
C ILE A 27 -76.91 -16.68 -32.91
N ALA A 28 -76.50 -17.40 -33.96
CA ALA A 28 -75.11 -17.44 -34.39
C ALA A 28 -74.59 -16.06 -34.77
N GLY A 29 -75.35 -15.28 -35.55
CA GLY A 29 -74.98 -13.92 -35.95
C GLY A 29 -74.86 -12.93 -34.79
N LEU A 30 -75.76 -13.02 -33.80
CA LEU A 30 -75.67 -12.25 -32.56
C LEU A 30 -74.43 -12.65 -31.75
N ALA A 31 -74.15 -13.95 -31.64
CA ALA A 31 -72.97 -14.45 -30.95
C ALA A 31 -71.67 -13.93 -31.60
N THR A 32 -71.53 -13.96 -32.93
CA THR A 32 -70.36 -13.41 -33.62
C THR A 32 -70.23 -11.91 -33.42
N TRP A 33 -71.33 -11.16 -33.46
CA TRP A 33 -71.30 -9.70 -33.21
C TRP A 33 -70.82 -9.37 -31.79
N PHE A 34 -71.31 -10.10 -30.78
CA PHE A 34 -70.85 -9.94 -29.39
C PHE A 34 -69.36 -10.27 -29.24
N VAL A 35 -68.89 -11.36 -29.86
CA VAL A 35 -67.47 -11.74 -29.84
C VAL A 35 -66.59 -10.68 -30.49
N VAL A 36 -66.97 -10.16 -31.67
CA VAL A 36 -66.18 -9.11 -32.34
C VAL A 36 -66.15 -7.82 -31.52
N LYS A 37 -67.27 -7.46 -30.87
CA LYS A 37 -67.31 -6.28 -30.00
C LYS A 37 -66.42 -6.46 -28.76
N LEU A 38 -66.43 -7.64 -28.13
CA LEU A 38 -65.54 -7.99 -27.03
C LEU A 38 -64.07 -7.94 -27.46
N GLN A 39 -63.72 -8.56 -28.59
CA GLN A 39 -62.35 -8.54 -29.13
C GLN A 39 -61.87 -7.12 -29.44
N ARG A 40 -62.73 -6.25 -29.99
CA ARG A 40 -62.35 -4.84 -30.21
C ARG A 40 -62.09 -4.09 -28.92
N ALA A 41 -62.85 -4.37 -27.86
CA ALA A 41 -62.64 -3.78 -26.54
C ALA A 41 -61.35 -4.29 -25.89
N GLU A 42 -61.09 -5.61 -25.97
CA GLU A 42 -59.85 -6.23 -25.47
C GLU A 42 -58.62 -5.74 -26.23
N ILE A 43 -58.68 -5.59 -27.56
CA ILE A 43 -57.59 -5.04 -28.36
C ILE A 43 -57.31 -3.59 -27.94
N ALA A 44 -58.35 -2.76 -27.80
CA ALA A 44 -58.17 -1.36 -27.37
C ALA A 44 -57.54 -1.26 -25.97
N GLN A 45 -57.95 -2.12 -25.03
CA GLN A 45 -57.34 -2.16 -23.71
C GLN A 45 -55.88 -2.65 -23.77
N SER A 46 -55.60 -3.70 -24.56
CA SER A 46 -54.24 -4.22 -24.72
C SER A 46 -53.29 -3.21 -25.37
N THR A 47 -53.78 -2.34 -26.26
CA THR A 47 -52.96 -1.27 -26.85
C THR A 47 -52.60 -0.21 -25.82
N ILE A 48 -53.54 0.14 -24.92
CA ILE A 48 -53.29 1.10 -23.85
C ILE A 48 -52.27 0.53 -22.85
N GLU A 49 -52.47 -0.72 -22.40
CA GLU A 49 -51.55 -1.40 -21.49
C GLU A 49 -50.14 -1.55 -22.10
N LEU A 50 -50.06 -1.79 -23.41
CA LEU A 50 -48.78 -1.90 -24.13
C LEU A 50 -48.08 -0.55 -24.30
N GLU A 51 -48.83 0.54 -24.50
CA GLU A 51 -48.27 1.89 -24.52
C GLU A 51 -47.78 2.33 -23.14
N GLU A 52 -48.56 2.04 -22.09
CA GLU A 52 -48.16 2.30 -20.70
C GLU A 52 -46.90 1.51 -20.33
N TYR A 53 -46.84 0.21 -20.66
CA TYR A 53 -45.64 -0.61 -20.45
C TYR A 53 -44.42 -0.08 -21.19
N LYS A 54 -44.58 0.36 -22.45
CA LYS A 54 -43.48 0.94 -23.23
C LYS A 54 -42.98 2.25 -22.62
N SER A 55 -43.89 3.10 -22.16
CA SER A 55 -43.56 4.34 -21.46
C SER A 55 -42.78 4.03 -20.18
N ASP A 56 -43.30 3.15 -19.32
CA ASP A 56 -42.64 2.75 -18.07
C ASP A 56 -41.28 2.09 -18.29
N ALA A 57 -41.18 1.22 -19.30
CA ALA A 57 -39.91 0.60 -19.67
C ALA A 57 -38.88 1.65 -20.14
N SER A 58 -39.31 2.66 -20.90
CA SER A 58 -38.43 3.75 -21.33
C SER A 58 -37.91 4.58 -20.16
N ILE A 59 -38.77 4.91 -19.19
CA ILE A 59 -38.40 5.64 -17.97
C ILE A 59 -37.38 4.85 -17.16
N LYS A 60 -37.62 3.54 -16.94
CA LYS A 60 -36.70 2.67 -16.21
C LYS A 60 -35.33 2.54 -16.90
N VAL A 61 -35.30 2.50 -18.24
CA VAL A 61 -34.04 2.47 -19.00
C VAL A 61 -33.27 3.79 -18.88
N GLU A 62 -33.96 4.93 -18.90
CA GLU A 62 -33.32 6.23 -18.69
C GLU A 62 -32.79 6.39 -17.27
N GLU A 63 -33.54 5.95 -16.26
CA GLU A 63 -33.13 5.96 -14.85
C GLU A 63 -31.90 5.08 -14.63
N ALA A 64 -31.93 3.82 -15.10
CA ALA A 64 -30.79 2.91 -15.03
C ALA A 64 -29.56 3.45 -15.78
N ARG A 65 -29.75 4.17 -16.89
CA ARG A 65 -28.66 4.82 -17.62
C ARG A 65 -28.07 5.99 -16.83
N LYS A 66 -28.89 6.81 -16.16
CA LYS A 66 -28.42 7.89 -15.29
C LYS A 66 -27.64 7.33 -14.10
N GLU A 67 -28.19 6.34 -13.41
CA GLU A 67 -27.50 5.64 -12.31
C GLU A 67 -26.17 5.02 -12.77
N GLY A 68 -26.14 4.40 -13.95
CA GLY A 68 -24.92 3.84 -14.52
C GLY A 68 -23.84 4.89 -14.80
N ILE A 69 -24.23 6.08 -15.27
CA ILE A 69 -23.31 7.21 -15.49
C ILE A 69 -22.78 7.74 -14.15
N GLU A 70 -23.64 7.89 -13.14
CA GLU A 70 -23.24 8.36 -11.81
C GLU A 70 -22.30 7.37 -11.12
N ALA A 71 -22.65 6.08 -11.15
CA ALA A 71 -21.77 5.01 -10.65
C ALA A 71 -20.43 4.99 -11.39
N GLY A 72 -20.44 5.19 -12.71
CA GLY A 72 -19.22 5.32 -13.52
C GLY A 72 -18.36 6.51 -13.13
N LYS A 73 -18.96 7.67 -12.83
CA LYS A 73 -18.24 8.86 -12.34
C LYS A 73 -17.62 8.62 -10.96
N VAL A 74 -18.39 8.06 -10.03
CA VAL A 74 -17.89 7.74 -8.67
C VAL A 74 -16.74 6.74 -8.73
N ALA A 75 -16.84 5.71 -9.57
CA ALA A 75 -15.77 4.75 -9.79
C ALA A 75 -14.52 5.42 -10.41
N GLY A 76 -14.71 6.30 -11.39
CA GLY A 76 -13.63 7.09 -11.99
C GLY A 76 -12.90 7.97 -10.98
N ASP A 77 -13.66 8.73 -10.18
CA ASP A 77 -13.10 9.60 -9.12
C ASP A 77 -12.35 8.78 -8.05
N ALA A 78 -12.87 7.60 -7.70
CA ALA A 78 -12.19 6.69 -6.76
C ALA A 78 -10.86 6.17 -7.32
N LEU A 79 -10.80 5.84 -8.62
CA LEU A 79 -9.56 5.42 -9.28
C LEU A 79 -8.53 6.55 -9.34
N VAL A 80 -8.96 7.78 -9.62
CA VAL A 80 -8.06 8.94 -9.63
C VAL A 80 -7.47 9.17 -8.24
N ARG A 81 -8.28 9.15 -7.19
CA ARG A 81 -7.80 9.30 -5.80
C ARG A 81 -6.88 8.15 -5.39
N ALA A 82 -7.17 6.92 -5.80
CA ALA A 82 -6.30 5.78 -5.53
C ALA A 82 -4.93 5.97 -6.19
N ALA A 83 -4.89 6.42 -7.45
CA ALA A 83 -3.64 6.70 -8.16
C ALA A 83 -2.84 7.85 -7.51
N GLU A 84 -3.52 8.91 -7.05
CA GLU A 84 -2.89 10.01 -6.32
C GLU A 84 -2.26 9.54 -5.00
N LEU A 85 -2.99 8.75 -4.21
CA LEU A 85 -2.49 8.19 -2.94
C LEU A 85 -1.34 7.21 -3.17
N GLU A 86 -1.36 6.41 -4.23
CA GLU A 86 -0.25 5.53 -4.60
C GLU A 86 1.00 6.34 -4.96
N LYS A 87 0.84 7.44 -5.70
CA LYS A 87 1.94 8.35 -6.03
C LYS A 87 2.53 8.99 -4.78
N GLU A 88 1.70 9.49 -3.87
CA GLU A 88 2.14 10.06 -2.60
C GLU A 88 2.86 9.02 -1.71
N ALA A 89 2.33 7.80 -1.65
CA ALA A 89 2.95 6.71 -0.92
C ALA A 89 4.32 6.32 -1.51
N ALA A 90 4.45 6.31 -2.85
CA ALA A 90 5.71 6.07 -3.52
C ALA A 90 6.74 7.16 -3.23
N THR A 91 6.34 8.44 -3.25
CA THR A 91 7.23 9.55 -2.90
C THR A 91 7.67 9.49 -1.43
N ALA A 92 6.75 9.20 -0.51
CA ALA A 92 7.06 9.06 0.91
C ALA A 92 8.03 7.90 1.16
N ARG A 93 7.84 6.75 0.50
CA ARG A 93 8.79 5.61 0.58
C ARG A 93 10.16 6.01 0.10
N LEU A 94 10.26 6.68 -1.05
CA LEU A 94 11.53 7.14 -1.61
C LEU A 94 12.24 8.14 -0.68
N GLU A 95 11.50 9.06 -0.05
CA GLU A 95 12.06 9.96 0.96
C GLU A 95 12.54 9.21 2.20
N THR A 96 11.78 8.23 2.70
CA THR A 96 12.22 7.40 3.83
C THR A 96 13.44 6.56 3.50
N GLU A 97 13.56 6.05 2.27
CA GLU A 97 14.73 5.31 1.81
C GLU A 97 15.95 6.23 1.67
N LYS A 98 15.76 7.46 1.16
CA LYS A 98 16.80 8.49 1.16
C LYS A 98 17.26 8.82 2.58
N ILE A 99 16.35 9.07 3.51
CA ILE A 99 16.68 9.34 4.91
C ILE A 99 17.39 8.12 5.52
N LYS A 100 16.91 6.91 5.28
CA LYS A 100 17.58 5.68 5.73
C LYS A 100 18.98 5.56 5.16
N SER A 101 19.20 5.85 3.88
CA SER A 101 20.54 5.84 3.27
C SER A 101 21.46 6.91 3.87
N VAL A 102 20.89 8.06 4.24
CA VAL A 102 21.59 9.16 4.93
C VAL A 102 21.95 8.78 6.36
N VAL A 103 21.16 7.93 7.03
CA VAL A 103 21.39 7.46 8.41
C VAL A 103 22.24 6.17 8.45
N GLN A 104 22.23 5.36 7.39
CA GLN A 104 22.83 4.02 7.35
C GLN A 104 24.33 4.00 7.63
N TRP A 105 25.09 5.02 7.22
CA TRP A 105 26.53 5.05 7.47
C TRP A 105 26.87 5.23 8.97
N ARG A 106 25.87 5.47 9.83
CA ARG A 106 26.01 5.69 11.28
C ARG A 106 25.53 4.52 12.15
N THR A 107 25.24 3.38 11.53
CA THR A 107 24.84 2.16 12.23
C THR A 107 25.69 0.99 11.78
N PHE A 108 26.28 0.28 12.73
CA PHE A 108 26.91 -1.01 12.44
C PHE A 108 25.82 -2.05 12.17
N SER A 109 25.95 -2.79 11.07
CA SER A 109 25.10 -3.95 10.84
C SER A 109 25.36 -5.03 11.91
N ALA A 110 24.40 -5.93 12.10
CA ALA A 110 24.58 -7.05 13.02
C ALA A 110 25.80 -7.92 12.68
N SER A 111 26.09 -8.12 11.38
CA SER A 111 27.27 -8.85 10.93
C SER A 111 28.58 -8.11 11.25
N GLN A 112 28.62 -6.79 11.04
CA GLN A 112 29.79 -5.98 11.38
C GLN A 112 30.09 -6.02 12.89
N ASN A 113 29.05 -5.97 13.72
CA ASN A 113 29.20 -6.12 15.17
C ASN A 113 29.78 -7.49 15.55
N ALA A 114 29.30 -8.57 14.93
CA ALA A 114 29.81 -9.92 15.18
C ALA A 114 31.27 -10.06 14.73
N ASP A 115 31.63 -9.55 13.55
CA ASP A 115 32.99 -9.62 13.01
C ASP A 115 33.99 -8.86 13.90
N MET A 116 33.61 -7.67 14.39
CA MET A 116 34.43 -6.92 15.36
C MET A 116 34.58 -7.70 16.67
N GLU A 117 33.48 -8.23 17.21
CA GLU A 117 33.47 -8.94 18.49
C GLU A 117 34.37 -10.18 18.49
N VAL A 118 34.40 -10.94 17.38
CA VAL A 118 35.30 -12.09 17.22
C VAL A 118 36.77 -11.67 17.33
N VAL A 119 37.18 -10.59 16.67
CA VAL A 119 38.58 -10.13 16.71
C VAL A 119 38.93 -9.51 18.06
N LEU A 120 38.03 -8.69 18.60
CA LEU A 120 38.26 -7.96 19.86
C LEU A 120 38.27 -8.88 21.08
N SER A 121 37.45 -9.94 21.09
CA SER A 121 37.39 -10.90 22.20
C SER A 121 38.62 -11.80 22.30
N ALA A 122 39.38 -11.96 21.22
CA ALA A 122 40.61 -12.74 21.21
C ALA A 122 41.75 -12.09 22.01
N LYS A 123 41.78 -10.75 22.07
CA LYS A 123 42.77 -9.98 22.84
C LYS A 123 42.08 -8.75 23.48
N PRO A 124 41.45 -8.90 24.66
CA PRO A 124 40.88 -7.78 25.39
C PRO A 124 41.94 -6.73 25.73
N GLY A 125 41.63 -5.46 25.48
CA GLY A 125 42.56 -4.34 25.68
C GLY A 125 41.87 -3.13 26.31
N SER A 126 42.53 -1.98 26.22
CA SER A 126 41.99 -0.69 26.68
C SER A 126 41.90 0.31 25.53
N ILE A 127 40.94 1.23 25.60
CA ILE A 127 40.76 2.27 24.57
C ILE A 127 40.21 3.57 25.15
N ASN A 128 40.77 4.68 24.71
CA ASN A 128 40.26 6.02 24.93
C ASN A 128 39.31 6.40 23.78
N LEU A 129 38.00 6.20 23.97
CA LEU A 129 37.00 6.48 22.96
C LEU A 129 36.60 7.96 22.99
N ARG A 130 36.74 8.64 21.85
CA ARG A 130 36.55 10.08 21.71
C ARG A 130 35.52 10.35 20.62
N TRP A 131 34.53 11.20 20.88
CA TRP A 131 33.58 11.63 19.84
C TRP A 131 33.50 13.15 19.76
N MET A 132 33.12 13.66 18.59
CA MET A 132 32.94 15.09 18.37
C MET A 132 31.81 15.65 19.25
N ASP A 133 32.14 16.63 20.09
CA ASP A 133 31.16 17.35 20.89
C ASP A 133 30.21 18.16 19.98
N GLY A 134 28.92 18.13 20.30
CA GLY A 134 27.85 18.75 19.49
C GLY A 134 27.39 17.94 18.27
N ASP A 135 27.98 16.76 17.98
CA ASP A 135 27.49 15.84 16.94
C ASP A 135 26.76 14.64 17.59
N PRO A 136 25.41 14.67 17.68
CA PRO A 136 24.63 13.63 18.36
C PRO A 136 24.79 12.26 17.67
N GLU A 137 25.13 12.28 16.40
CA GLU A 137 25.24 11.09 15.60
C GLU A 137 26.64 10.44 15.72
N ALA A 138 27.70 11.24 15.90
CA ALA A 138 29.02 10.73 16.33
C ALA A 138 28.92 10.10 17.73
N MET A 139 28.18 10.73 18.64
CA MET A 139 27.88 10.18 19.96
C MET A 139 27.13 8.84 19.87
N PHE A 140 26.12 8.73 19.00
CA PHE A 140 25.39 7.47 18.80
C PHE A 140 26.28 6.33 18.29
N LEU A 141 27.18 6.63 17.35
CA LEU A 141 28.15 5.65 16.85
C LEU A 141 29.15 5.23 17.96
N ALA A 142 29.56 6.18 18.81
CA ALA A 142 30.40 5.88 19.98
C ALA A 142 29.70 4.94 20.97
N ILE A 143 28.40 5.14 21.21
CA ILE A 143 27.60 4.23 22.05
C ILE A 143 27.59 2.82 21.45
N GLN A 144 27.28 2.67 20.16
CA GLN A 144 27.28 1.35 19.52
C GLN A 144 28.65 0.66 19.62
N LEU A 145 29.73 1.40 19.35
CA LEU A 145 31.08 0.85 19.42
C LEU A 145 31.46 0.47 20.86
N SER A 146 31.08 1.29 21.85
CA SER A 146 31.32 0.99 23.25
C SER A 146 30.63 -0.30 23.69
N GLN A 147 29.43 -0.59 23.19
CA GLN A 147 28.73 -1.83 23.49
C GLN A 147 29.43 -3.06 22.91
N VAL A 148 29.96 -2.96 21.68
CA VAL A 148 30.77 -4.02 21.06
C VAL A 148 32.04 -4.27 21.88
N LEU A 149 32.75 -3.20 22.25
CA LEU A 149 33.96 -3.26 23.08
C LEU A 149 33.69 -3.87 24.45
N GLN A 150 32.60 -3.47 25.12
CA GLN A 150 32.19 -4.03 26.41
C GLN A 150 31.88 -5.53 26.33
N ARG A 151 31.17 -5.99 25.29
CA ARG A 151 30.93 -7.43 25.07
C ARG A 151 32.24 -8.20 24.87
N ALA A 152 33.19 -7.59 24.17
CA ALA A 152 34.54 -8.12 24.01
C ALA A 152 35.45 -7.96 25.24
N ARG A 153 34.92 -7.47 26.38
CA ARG A 153 35.64 -7.24 27.65
C ARG A 153 36.77 -6.19 27.57
N TRP A 154 36.67 -5.23 26.66
CA TRP A 154 37.59 -4.10 26.60
C TRP A 154 37.27 -3.05 27.66
N SER A 155 38.32 -2.44 28.21
CA SER A 155 38.18 -1.25 29.07
C SER A 155 38.04 0.00 28.20
N VAL A 156 36.91 0.70 28.34
CA VAL A 156 36.59 1.87 27.51
C VAL A 156 36.52 3.10 28.39
N ALA A 157 37.32 4.11 28.07
CA ALA A 157 37.24 5.43 28.67
C ALA A 157 36.58 6.41 27.69
N PRO A 158 35.26 6.67 27.82
CA PRO A 158 34.54 7.57 26.92
C PRO A 158 34.84 9.05 27.23
N GLY A 159 34.77 9.91 26.21
CA GLY A 159 34.85 11.36 26.38
C GLY A 159 34.46 12.14 25.11
N ALA A 160 33.77 13.27 25.30
CA ALA A 160 33.47 14.21 24.22
C ALA A 160 34.65 15.17 24.00
N VAL A 161 34.99 15.45 22.74
CA VAL A 161 36.14 16.29 22.38
C VAL A 161 35.74 17.33 21.36
N LYS A 162 36.35 18.51 21.48
CA LYS A 162 36.28 19.59 20.50
C LYS A 162 37.70 19.96 20.06
N PRO A 163 38.16 19.51 18.87
CA PRO A 163 39.48 19.86 18.37
C PRO A 163 39.62 21.38 18.21
N ALA A 164 40.81 21.93 18.49
CA ALA A 164 41.00 23.39 18.52
C ALA A 164 40.85 24.04 17.13
N ASN A 165 41.36 23.38 16.08
CA ASN A 165 41.45 23.94 14.71
C ASN A 165 41.12 22.89 13.63
N GLY A 166 40.18 21.98 13.89
CA GLY A 166 39.88 20.93 12.93
C GLY A 166 38.55 20.24 13.16
N ILE A 167 38.10 19.53 12.13
CA ILE A 167 36.96 18.62 12.19
C ILE A 167 37.51 17.23 11.92
N ILE A 168 37.16 16.28 12.78
CA ILE A 168 37.44 14.87 12.53
C ILE A 168 36.26 14.34 11.72
N PHE A 169 36.53 13.56 10.66
CA PHE A 169 35.50 12.90 9.87
C PHE A 169 35.65 11.38 9.96
N GLY A 170 34.53 10.68 10.11
CA GLY A 170 34.52 9.21 10.20
C GLY A 170 35.30 8.66 11.40
N LEU A 171 35.82 7.44 11.28
CA LEU A 171 36.67 6.85 12.31
C LEU A 171 38.12 7.27 12.09
N LEU A 172 38.76 7.80 13.13
CA LEU A 172 40.16 8.21 13.10
C LEU A 172 40.91 7.44 14.20
N LEU A 173 41.86 6.60 13.79
CA LEU A 173 42.70 5.80 14.66
C LEU A 173 44.17 6.13 14.34
N PRO A 174 44.82 7.01 15.13
CA PRO A 174 46.19 7.46 14.88
C PRO A 174 47.17 6.28 14.70
N PRO A 175 48.24 6.45 13.90
CA PRO A 175 49.17 5.38 13.58
C PRO A 175 49.98 4.97 14.82
N GLU A 176 50.29 5.93 15.68
CA GLU A 176 51.08 5.76 16.90
C GLU A 176 50.23 5.25 18.07
N ALA A 177 49.99 3.95 18.13
CA ALA A 177 49.57 3.32 19.36
C ALA A 177 49.84 1.81 19.29
N GLY A 178 50.23 1.24 20.44
CA GLY A 178 50.75 -0.13 20.57
C GLY A 178 49.76 -1.25 20.21
N ASP A 179 50.02 -2.43 20.73
CA ASP A 179 49.29 -3.69 20.48
C ASP A 179 47.76 -3.57 20.41
N ASP A 180 47.15 -2.78 21.30
CA ASP A 180 45.70 -2.57 21.35
C ASP A 180 45.19 -1.85 20.10
N ALA A 181 45.95 -0.88 19.58
CA ALA A 181 45.59 -0.16 18.36
C ALA A 181 45.67 -1.04 17.12
N GLU A 182 46.66 -1.94 17.06
CA GLU A 182 46.75 -2.93 15.99
C GLU A 182 45.55 -3.88 16.01
N THR A 183 45.14 -4.31 17.21
CA THR A 183 43.94 -5.16 17.39
C THR A 183 42.68 -4.42 16.96
N LEU A 184 42.52 -3.15 17.32
CA LEU A 184 41.42 -2.30 16.85
C LEU A 184 41.42 -2.14 15.33
N ARG A 185 42.58 -1.91 14.71
CA ARG A 185 42.70 -1.85 13.23
C ARG A 185 42.23 -3.15 12.59
N LYS A 186 42.67 -4.31 13.10
CA LYS A 186 42.24 -5.62 12.61
C LYS A 186 40.73 -5.80 12.75
N ALA A 187 40.14 -5.39 13.86
CA ALA A 187 38.70 -5.48 14.09
C ALA A 187 37.91 -4.59 13.11
N LEU A 188 38.34 -3.33 12.90
CA LEU A 188 37.72 -2.43 11.94
C LEU A 188 37.84 -2.95 10.50
N ILE A 189 39.00 -3.49 10.12
CA ILE A 189 39.21 -4.12 8.80
C ILE A 189 38.31 -5.34 8.63
N ALA A 190 38.21 -6.22 9.63
CA ALA A 190 37.36 -7.41 9.59
C ALA A 190 35.87 -7.04 9.38
N ALA A 191 35.41 -5.99 10.04
CA ALA A 191 34.07 -5.44 9.88
C ALA A 191 33.88 -4.54 8.65
N LYS A 192 34.92 -4.44 7.79
CA LYS A 192 34.92 -3.63 6.56
C LYS A 192 34.59 -2.15 6.83
N LEU A 193 35.01 -1.65 7.99
CA LEU A 193 34.85 -0.25 8.38
C LEU A 193 36.05 0.55 7.90
N SER A 194 35.78 1.63 7.17
CA SER A 194 36.82 2.57 6.76
C SER A 194 37.23 3.44 7.95
N PHE A 195 38.54 3.62 8.13
CA PHE A 195 39.10 4.53 9.13
C PHE A 195 40.30 5.27 8.55
N SER A 196 40.59 6.44 9.09
CA SER A 196 41.78 7.23 8.76
C SER A 196 42.88 6.97 9.79
N ALA A 197 44.12 6.88 9.33
CA ALA A 197 45.31 6.72 10.15
C ALA A 197 46.18 8.00 10.15
N VAL A 198 45.56 9.16 9.99
CA VAL A 198 46.26 10.45 10.11
C VAL A 198 46.48 10.83 11.57
N PRO A 199 47.48 11.67 11.90
CA PRO A 199 47.64 12.21 13.25
C PRO A 199 46.37 12.94 13.71
N ALA A 200 46.04 12.80 14.99
CA ALA A 200 44.91 13.52 15.56
C ALA A 200 45.16 15.03 15.53
N PRO A 201 44.13 15.85 15.25
CA PRO A 201 44.26 17.31 15.39
C PRO A 201 44.57 17.67 16.85
N ALA A 202 45.23 18.81 17.06
CA ALA A 202 45.53 19.31 18.40
C ALA A 202 44.26 19.34 19.26
N GLU A 203 44.32 18.68 20.41
CA GLU A 203 43.19 18.63 21.35
C GLU A 203 42.86 20.05 21.82
N GLY A 204 41.58 20.42 21.71
CA GLY A 204 41.07 21.67 22.23
C GLY A 204 40.50 21.49 23.64
N VAL A 205 39.50 22.30 23.99
CA VAL A 205 38.81 22.18 25.28
C VAL A 205 38.06 20.86 25.33
N SER A 206 38.20 20.15 26.44
CA SER A 206 37.64 18.83 26.66
C SER A 206 36.91 18.80 28.00
N PHE A 207 35.71 18.22 28.05
CA PHE A 207 34.89 18.18 29.26
C PHE A 207 34.76 16.74 29.75
N ASN A 208 35.07 16.51 31.04
CA ASN A 208 34.81 15.25 31.74
C ASN A 208 35.45 14.02 31.07
N ILE A 209 36.72 14.12 30.66
CA ILE A 209 37.43 13.03 30.00
C ILE A 209 38.14 12.14 31.02
N SER A 210 37.73 10.88 31.08
CA SER A 210 38.56 9.82 31.66
C SER A 210 39.60 9.38 30.63
N VAL A 211 40.86 9.20 31.06
CA VAL A 211 41.95 8.74 30.20
C VAL A 211 42.58 7.51 30.83
N ILE A 212 42.62 6.41 30.08
CA ILE A 212 43.42 5.23 30.44
C ILE A 212 44.83 5.47 29.90
N ALA A 213 45.80 5.58 30.80
CA ALA A 213 47.19 5.80 30.43
C ALA A 213 47.72 4.64 29.55
N GLY A 214 48.37 4.99 28.44
CA GLY A 214 48.93 4.01 27.48
C GLY A 214 47.92 3.38 26.52
N ALA A 215 46.62 3.61 26.69
CA ALA A 215 45.61 3.09 25.76
C ALA A 215 45.50 3.96 24.48
N PRO A 216 45.27 3.36 23.30
CA PRO A 216 45.05 4.09 22.05
C PRO A 216 43.84 5.02 22.14
N PHE A 217 43.91 6.13 21.41
CA PHE A 217 42.76 6.99 21.15
C PHE A 217 42.06 6.56 19.85
N LEU A 218 40.75 6.41 19.92
CA LEU A 218 39.90 6.27 18.74
C LEU A 218 38.92 7.43 18.71
N TYR A 219 39.03 8.25 17.68
CA TYR A 219 38.17 9.40 17.48
C TYR A 219 37.04 9.05 16.51
N ILE A 220 35.84 9.45 16.87
CA ILE A 220 34.62 9.34 16.08
C ILE A 220 34.22 10.75 15.66
N GLY A 221 34.49 11.01 14.39
CA GLY A 221 34.24 12.25 13.70
C GLY A 221 32.83 12.41 13.17
N SER A 222 32.57 13.61 12.67
CA SER A 222 31.35 13.95 11.93
C SER A 222 31.30 13.27 10.56
N ARG A 223 30.16 13.44 9.89
CA ARG A 223 30.00 13.02 8.49
C ARG A 223 30.92 13.81 7.59
N MET A 224 31.61 13.12 6.68
CA MET A 224 32.20 13.82 5.55
C MET A 224 31.08 14.41 4.68
N PRO A 225 31.06 15.73 4.43
CA PRO A 225 30.04 16.32 3.58
C PRO A 225 30.06 15.63 2.21
N VAL A 226 28.88 15.28 1.69
CA VAL A 226 28.76 14.75 0.34
C VAL A 226 29.07 15.91 -0.60
N VAL A 227 30.22 15.88 -1.25
CA VAL A 227 30.56 16.87 -2.27
C VAL A 227 29.59 16.64 -3.44
N PRO A 228 28.84 17.67 -3.87
CA PRO A 228 27.88 17.56 -4.96
C PRO A 228 28.54 17.27 -6.31
#